data_AF-A0A371DAD9-F1
#
_entry.id   AF-A0A371DAD9-F1
#
_cell.length_a   1.000
_cell.length_b   1.000
_cell.length_c   1.000
_cell.angle_alpha   90.00
_cell.angle_beta   90.00
_cell.angle_gamma   90.00
#
_symmetry.space_group_name_H-M   'P 1'
#
loop_
_entity.id
_entity.type
_entity.pdbx_description
1 polymer ?
#
loop_
_entity_poly.entity_id
_entity_poly.type
_entity_poly.pdbx_seq_one_letter_code
_entity_poly.pdbx_strand_id
1 'polypeptide(L)'
;GHSLGGAYCTLTYAEFLRQQAAPQFKHFVFGDMYSYGSPRVCLEPFATHVNKLTQAGTGKYVFRIVNRDDPVCTVPPRTVAQIPAYPFIHVGGAYKLAESGPHKMIQEPPPVDPQSVSEIIWRVKHHRASHTPQWLGA
;
A
#
# COMPACT_ATOMS: atom_id res chain seq x y z
N GLY A 1 3.25 2.20 8.11
CA GLY A 1 2.68 0.93 8.66
C GLY A 1 3.08 -0.26 7.79
N HIS A 2 3.09 -1.48 8.34
CA HIS A 2 3.43 -2.71 7.61
C HIS A 2 2.28 -3.74 7.64
N SER A 3 2.05 -4.48 6.55
CA SER A 3 1.00 -5.51 6.45
C SER A 3 -0.39 -4.93 6.79
N LEU A 4 -1.14 -5.54 7.72
CA LEU A 4 -2.38 -4.99 8.26
C LEU A 4 -2.18 -3.58 8.88
N GLY A 5 -1.02 -3.32 9.49
CA GLY A 5 -0.67 -1.98 9.95
C GLY A 5 -0.46 -0.98 8.80
N GLY A 6 -0.14 -1.44 7.59
CA GLY A 6 -0.14 -0.62 6.37
C GLY A 6 -1.55 -0.17 6.01
N ALA A 7 -2.51 -1.10 6.08
CA ALA A 7 -3.92 -0.82 5.86
C ALA A 7 -4.48 0.23 6.83
N TYR A 8 -4.26 0.03 8.14
CA TYR A 8 -4.64 1.02 9.14
C TYR A 8 -3.94 2.35 8.92
N CYS A 9 -2.64 2.33 8.58
CA CYS A 9 -1.90 3.55 8.30
C CYS A 9 -2.53 4.37 7.17
N THR A 10 -3.00 3.73 6.10
CA THR A 10 -3.71 4.41 4.99
C THR A 10 -5.02 5.05 5.47
N LEU A 11 -5.83 4.30 6.21
CA LEU A 11 -7.13 4.80 6.72
C LEU A 11 -6.93 5.95 7.72
N THR A 12 -6.00 5.80 8.66
CA THR A 12 -5.67 6.82 9.65
C THR A 12 -5.11 8.07 9.01
N TYR A 13 -4.20 7.94 8.03
CA TYR A 13 -3.65 9.10 7.34
C TYR A 13 -4.71 9.86 6.54
N ALA A 14 -5.63 9.15 5.88
CA ALA A 14 -6.75 9.79 5.21
C ALA A 14 -7.65 10.58 6.17
N GLU A 15 -7.89 10.05 7.37
CA GLU A 15 -8.68 10.74 8.38
C GLU A 15 -7.98 12.01 8.90
N PHE A 16 -6.66 11.96 9.06
CA PHE A 16 -5.87 13.15 9.36
C PHE A 16 -5.93 14.19 8.24
N LEU A 17 -5.83 13.77 6.98
CA LEU A 17 -5.98 14.67 5.83
C LEU A 17 -7.38 15.28 5.77
N ARG A 18 -8.44 14.52 6.10
CA ARG A 18 -9.81 15.02 6.17
C ARG A 18 -9.97 16.11 7.22
N GLN A 19 -9.29 15.96 8.35
CA GLN A 19 -9.34 16.91 9.47
C GLN A 19 -8.23 17.98 9.42
N GLN A 20 -7.38 18.03 8.39
CA GLN A 20 -6.17 18.86 8.41
C GLN A 20 -6.44 20.37 8.56
N ALA A 21 -7.63 20.85 8.17
CA ALA A 21 -8.05 22.24 8.31
C ALA A 21 -8.73 22.54 9.66
N ALA A 22 -8.92 21.53 10.51
CA ALA A 22 -9.63 21.68 11.77
C ALA A 22 -8.74 22.39 12.82
N PRO A 23 -9.32 23.19 13.74
CA PRO A 23 -8.57 24.01 14.69
C PRO A 23 -7.55 23.22 15.53
N GLN A 24 -7.86 21.97 15.87
CA GLN A 24 -6.98 21.09 16.65
C GLN A 24 -5.69 20.69 15.90
N PHE A 25 -5.67 20.81 14.58
CA PHE A 25 -4.49 20.51 13.73
C PHE A 25 -3.80 21.75 13.19
N LYS A 26 -4.18 22.97 13.62
CA LYS A 26 -3.64 24.24 13.09
C LYS A 26 -2.11 24.40 13.22
N HIS A 27 -1.49 23.65 14.14
CA HIS A 27 -0.04 23.63 14.35
C HIS A 27 0.62 22.32 13.92
N PHE A 28 -0.15 21.39 13.34
CA PHE A 28 0.37 20.11 12.91
C PHE A 28 0.74 20.17 11.43
N VAL A 29 2.02 19.92 11.14
CA VAL A 29 2.49 19.77 9.76
C VAL A 29 2.52 18.29 9.46
N PHE A 30 1.55 17.82 8.67
CA PHE A 30 1.55 16.45 8.18
C PHE A 30 2.67 16.27 7.17
N GLY A 31 3.55 15.30 7.41
CA GLY A 31 4.55 14.83 6.46
C GLY A 31 4.02 13.68 5.60
N ASP A 32 4.95 12.90 5.08
CA ASP A 32 4.67 11.79 4.17
C ASP A 32 4.18 10.53 4.88
N MET A 33 3.38 9.75 4.17
CA MET A 33 2.89 8.44 4.61
C MET A 33 3.64 7.32 3.91
N TYR A 34 4.10 6.35 4.69
CA TYR A 34 4.77 5.15 4.18
C TYR A 34 4.02 3.88 4.61
N SER A 35 3.59 3.10 3.63
CA SER A 35 3.08 1.74 3.84
C SER A 35 4.01 0.70 3.23
N TYR A 36 4.16 -0.44 3.90
CA TYR A 36 4.99 -1.55 3.48
C TYR A 36 4.14 -2.81 3.39
N GLY A 37 4.10 -3.46 2.23
CA GLY A 37 3.35 -4.71 2.06
C GLY A 37 1.87 -4.58 2.43
N SER A 38 1.24 -3.45 2.10
CA SER A 38 -0.15 -3.14 2.51
C SER A 38 -1.17 -3.72 1.54
N PRO A 39 -2.28 -4.30 2.03
CA PRO A 39 -3.39 -4.70 1.18
C PRO A 39 -4.17 -3.49 0.67
N ARG A 40 -5.08 -3.72 -0.27
CA ARG A 40 -6.09 -2.72 -0.68
C ARG A 40 -7.10 -2.54 0.45
N VAL A 41 -7.53 -1.30 0.67
CA VAL A 41 -8.39 -0.96 1.82
C VAL A 41 -9.59 -0.10 1.47
N CYS A 42 -9.67 0.38 0.23
CA CYS A 42 -10.63 1.40 -0.12
C CYS A 42 -11.17 1.24 -1.53
N LEU A 43 -12.24 1.98 -1.81
CA LEU A 43 -12.84 2.12 -3.13
C LEU A 43 -12.34 3.40 -3.82
N GLU A 44 -12.61 3.50 -5.12
CA GLU A 44 -12.16 4.62 -5.96
C GLU A 44 -12.48 6.03 -5.43
N PRO A 45 -13.67 6.32 -4.86
CA PRO A 45 -13.95 7.65 -4.33
C PRO A 45 -13.00 8.06 -3.20
N PHE A 46 -12.66 7.12 -2.31
CA PHE A 46 -11.73 7.35 -1.22
C PHE A 46 -10.31 7.56 -1.74
N ALA A 47 -9.84 6.69 -2.64
CA ALA A 47 -8.51 6.82 -3.21
C ALA A 47 -8.33 8.13 -3.99
N THR A 48 -9.34 8.52 -4.76
CA THR A 48 -9.36 9.80 -5.49
C THR A 48 -9.25 10.98 -4.54
N HIS A 49 -10.00 10.96 -3.44
CA HIS A 49 -9.96 12.02 -2.42
C HIS A 49 -8.57 12.15 -1.79
N VAL A 50 -7.99 11.04 -1.33
CA VAL A 50 -6.65 11.05 -0.71
C VAL A 50 -5.59 11.47 -1.73
N ASN A 51 -5.62 10.90 -2.94
CA ASN A 51 -4.68 11.23 -4.00
C ASN A 51 -4.68 12.71 -4.35
N LYS A 52 -5.84 13.38 -4.35
CA LYS A 52 -5.94 14.83 -4.58
C LYS A 52 -5.19 15.66 -3.54
N LEU A 53 -5.16 15.20 -2.29
CA LEU A 53 -4.51 15.90 -1.17
C LEU A 53 -3.00 15.62 -1.09
N THR A 54 -2.53 14.58 -1.77
CA THR A 54 -1.15 14.08 -1.68
C THR A 54 -0.43 14.10 -3.04
N GLN A 55 -0.81 15.04 -3.92
CA GLN A 55 -0.17 15.24 -5.21
C GLN A 55 1.16 15.98 -5.08
N ALA A 56 1.99 15.91 -6.12
CA ALA A 56 3.21 16.72 -6.18
C ALA A 56 2.90 18.20 -5.97
N GLY A 57 3.66 18.85 -5.07
CA GLY A 57 3.47 20.25 -4.72
C GLY A 57 2.58 20.52 -3.51
N THR A 58 1.90 19.52 -2.93
CA THR A 58 1.10 19.72 -1.70
C THR A 58 1.92 19.58 -0.40
N GLY A 59 3.21 19.24 -0.52
CA GLY A 59 4.14 19.00 0.59
C GLY A 59 3.87 17.70 1.35
N LYS A 60 3.01 16.81 0.82
CA LYS A 60 2.55 15.57 1.43
C LYS A 60 2.45 14.48 0.39
N TYR A 61 3.09 13.34 0.62
CA TYR A 61 3.12 12.23 -0.31
C TYR A 61 2.66 10.91 0.34
N VAL A 62 2.13 10.01 -0.47
CA VAL A 62 1.80 8.64 -0.07
C VAL A 62 2.70 7.68 -0.84
N PHE A 63 3.52 6.95 -0.11
CA PHE A 63 4.43 5.94 -0.63
C PHE A 63 3.96 4.54 -0.21
N ARG A 64 3.67 3.72 -1.21
CA ARG A 64 3.40 2.30 -1.01
C ARG A 64 4.60 1.48 -1.46
N ILE A 65 5.30 0.89 -0.51
CA ILE A 65 6.51 0.10 -0.73
C ILE A 65 6.12 -1.37 -0.77
N VAL A 66 6.41 -2.02 -1.89
CA VAL A 66 6.02 -3.41 -2.17
C VAL A 66 7.27 -4.26 -2.26
N ASN A 67 7.37 -5.28 -1.41
CA ASN A 67 8.46 -6.25 -1.52
C ASN A 67 8.23 -7.18 -2.73
N ARG A 68 9.32 -7.76 -3.24
CA ARG A 68 9.25 -8.75 -4.32
C ARG A 68 8.37 -9.93 -3.89
N ASP A 69 7.46 -10.31 -4.77
CA ASP A 69 6.57 -11.47 -4.62
C ASP A 69 5.69 -11.46 -3.35
N ASP A 70 5.47 -10.27 -2.78
CA ASP A 70 4.58 -10.07 -1.63
C ASP A 70 3.10 -10.23 -2.04
N PRO A 71 2.39 -11.27 -1.54
CA PRO A 71 0.98 -11.48 -1.86
C PRO A 71 0.05 -10.54 -1.11
N VAL A 72 0.48 -9.85 -0.05
CA VAL A 72 -0.42 -8.99 0.74
C VAL A 72 -0.91 -7.81 -0.11
N CYS A 73 -0.05 -7.27 -0.97
CA CYS A 73 -0.41 -6.19 -1.88
C CYS A 73 -1.43 -6.58 -2.97
N THR A 74 -1.70 -7.88 -3.14
CA THR A 74 -2.66 -8.39 -4.15
C THR A 74 -4.03 -8.65 -3.57
N VAL A 75 -4.22 -8.54 -2.25
CA VAL A 75 -5.50 -8.76 -1.58
C VAL A 75 -6.14 -7.45 -1.10
N PRO A 76 -7.49 -7.37 -1.02
CA PRO A 76 -8.46 -8.25 -1.67
C PRO A 76 -8.20 -8.38 -3.19
N PRO A 77 -8.46 -9.57 -3.78
CA PRO A 77 -8.08 -9.86 -5.15
C PRO A 77 -8.86 -9.00 -6.15
N ARG A 78 -8.21 -8.65 -7.25
CA ARG A 78 -8.79 -7.85 -8.34
C ARG A 78 -8.84 -8.67 -9.62
N THR A 79 -9.55 -9.79 -9.59
CA THR A 79 -9.80 -10.59 -10.78
C THR A 79 -10.93 -9.97 -11.59
N VAL A 80 -10.93 -10.14 -12.92
CA VAL A 80 -11.92 -9.53 -13.82
C VAL A 80 -13.36 -9.83 -13.35
N ALA A 81 -13.62 -11.06 -12.91
CA ALA A 81 -14.92 -11.48 -12.41
C ALA A 81 -15.28 -10.90 -11.02
N GLN A 82 -14.29 -10.57 -10.19
CA GLN A 82 -14.52 -10.07 -8.82
C GLN A 82 -14.62 -8.54 -8.74
N ILE A 83 -14.12 -7.80 -9.72
CA ILE A 83 -14.15 -6.33 -9.73
C ILE A 83 -15.56 -5.75 -9.50
N PRO A 84 -16.63 -6.26 -10.12
CA PRO A 84 -17.97 -5.71 -9.87
C PRO A 84 -18.43 -5.83 -8.41
N ALA A 85 -18.04 -6.92 -7.73
CA ALA A 85 -18.44 -7.20 -6.35
C ALA A 85 -17.46 -6.61 -5.30
N TYR A 86 -16.17 -6.54 -5.64
CA TYR A 86 -15.10 -6.13 -4.74
C TYR A 86 -14.12 -5.16 -5.44
N PRO A 87 -14.56 -3.93 -5.78
CA PRO A 87 -13.77 -2.95 -6.53
C PRO A 87 -12.72 -2.22 -5.66
N PHE A 88 -12.05 -2.95 -4.79
CA PHE A 88 -11.00 -2.38 -3.94
C PHE A 88 -9.80 -1.98 -4.80
N ILE A 89 -9.19 -0.85 -4.44
CA ILE A 89 -7.99 -0.31 -5.07
C ILE A 89 -7.02 0.25 -4.03
N HIS A 90 -5.78 0.47 -4.45
CA HIS A 90 -4.73 1.13 -3.67
C HIS A 90 -4.84 2.66 -3.72
N VAL A 91 -4.27 3.31 -2.71
CA VAL A 91 -4.02 4.76 -2.67
C VAL A 91 -2.58 5.05 -3.08
N GLY A 92 -2.37 6.15 -3.80
CA GLY A 92 -1.04 6.69 -4.10
C GLY A 92 -0.24 5.89 -5.14
N GLY A 93 1.02 6.31 -5.30
CA GLY A 93 2.00 5.62 -6.12
C GLY A 93 2.69 4.50 -5.35
N ALA A 94 3.05 3.42 -6.05
CA ALA A 94 3.80 2.32 -5.46
C ALA A 94 5.22 2.24 -5.99
N TYR A 95 6.12 1.72 -5.16
CA TYR A 95 7.50 1.42 -5.48
C TYR A 95 7.77 -0.04 -5.14
N LYS A 96 8.24 -0.82 -6.11
CA LYS A 96 8.64 -2.21 -5.92
C LYS A 96 10.12 -2.28 -5.62
N LEU A 97 10.49 -3.00 -4.56
CA LEU A 97 11.88 -3.34 -4.29
C LEU A 97 12.31 -4.51 -5.19
N ALA A 98 13.40 -4.33 -5.93
CA ALA A 98 14.06 -5.35 -6.74
C ALA A 98 15.57 -5.35 -6.47
N GLU A 99 16.28 -6.39 -6.90
CA GLU A 99 17.74 -6.49 -6.75
C GLU A 99 18.49 -5.33 -7.45
N SER A 100 17.93 -4.80 -8.54
CA SER A 100 18.45 -3.63 -9.26
C SER A 100 18.07 -2.28 -8.63
N GLY A 101 17.43 -2.28 -7.46
CA GLY A 101 16.95 -1.08 -6.77
C GLY A 101 15.42 -0.89 -6.84
N PRO A 102 14.90 0.23 -6.29
CA PRO A 102 13.48 0.52 -6.26
C PRO A 102 12.96 1.02 -7.63
N HIS A 103 11.83 0.47 -8.09
CA HIS A 103 11.19 0.86 -9.35
C HIS A 103 9.78 1.37 -9.10
N LYS A 104 9.41 2.49 -9.75
CA LYS A 104 8.05 3.04 -9.66
C LYS A 104 7.06 2.11 -10.38
N MET A 105 5.99 1.75 -9.70
CA MET A 105 4.90 0.93 -10.23
C MET A 105 3.77 1.82 -10.76
N ILE A 106 2.93 1.24 -11.60
CA ILE A 106 1.60 1.78 -11.90
C ILE A 106 0.83 1.89 -10.56
N GLN A 107 0.10 2.99 -10.34
CA GLN A 107 -0.62 3.24 -9.06
C GLN A 107 -1.47 2.04 -8.63
N GLU A 108 -2.25 1.52 -9.58
CA GLU A 108 -3.05 0.30 -9.42
C GLU A 108 -2.65 -0.72 -10.52
N PRO A 109 -2.24 -1.95 -10.15
CA PRO A 109 -1.97 -3.01 -11.12
C PRO A 109 -3.23 -3.36 -11.94
N PRO A 110 -3.08 -3.77 -13.22
CA PRO A 110 -4.22 -4.23 -14.02
C PRO A 110 -4.88 -5.46 -13.37
N PRO A 111 -6.17 -5.71 -13.66
CA PRO A 111 -6.81 -6.96 -13.28
C PRO A 111 -5.99 -8.14 -13.81
N VAL A 112 -5.84 -9.17 -12.98
CA VAL A 112 -5.17 -10.41 -13.37
C VAL A 112 -6.15 -11.57 -13.25
N ASP A 113 -5.94 -12.62 -14.04
CA ASP A 113 -6.63 -13.88 -13.82
C ASP A 113 -6.38 -14.36 -12.38
N PRO A 114 -7.35 -15.06 -11.75
CA PRO A 114 -7.21 -15.51 -10.37
C PRO A 114 -5.91 -16.30 -10.20
N GLN A 115 -4.99 -15.76 -9.39
CA GLN A 115 -3.87 -16.55 -8.91
C GLN A 115 -4.44 -17.72 -8.12
N SER A 116 -3.95 -18.92 -8.39
CA SER A 116 -4.39 -20.09 -7.64
C SER A 116 -4.02 -19.93 -6.16
N VAL A 117 -4.86 -20.47 -5.27
CA VAL A 117 -4.60 -20.43 -3.82
C VAL A 117 -3.23 -21.06 -3.49
N SER A 118 -2.84 -22.09 -4.23
CA SER A 118 -1.52 -22.73 -4.14
C SER A 118 -0.37 -21.77 -4.49
N GLU A 119 -0.50 -20.96 -5.54
CA GLU A 119 0.50 -19.93 -5.87
C GLU A 119 0.57 -18.82 -4.81
N ILE A 120 -0.56 -18.43 -4.23
CA ILE A 120 -0.60 -17.47 -3.12
C ILE A 120 0.19 -18.04 -1.93
N ILE A 121 -0.08 -19.28 -1.52
CA ILE A 121 0.63 -19.95 -0.42
C ILE A 121 2.13 -20.09 -0.73
N TRP A 122 2.49 -20.41 -1.97
CA TRP A 122 3.89 -20.52 -2.39
C TRP A 122 4.62 -19.17 -2.30
N ARG A 123 3.96 -18.08 -2.68
CA ARG A 123 4.49 -16.71 -2.57
C ARG A 123 4.60 -16.22 -1.13
N VAL A 124 3.72 -16.67 -0.22
CA VAL A 124 3.84 -16.38 1.23
C VAL A 124 5.19 -16.81 1.81
N LYS A 125 5.84 -17.86 1.27
CA LYS A 125 7.19 -18.26 1.71
C LYS A 125 8.24 -17.17 1.49
N HIS A 126 8.08 -16.33 0.46
CA HIS A 126 8.93 -15.18 0.18
C HIS A 126 8.48 -13.91 0.92
N HIS A 127 7.23 -13.88 1.43
CA HIS A 127 6.69 -12.81 2.27
C HIS A 127 7.27 -12.82 3.69
N ARG A 128 7.69 -13.99 4.20
CA ARG A 128 8.51 -14.05 5.41
C ARG A 128 9.83 -13.38 5.09
N ALA A 129 9.91 -12.10 5.40
CA ALA A 129 11.16 -11.39 5.52
C ALA A 129 12.12 -12.31 6.30
N SER A 130 13.27 -12.58 5.71
CA SER A 130 14.47 -13.07 6.37
C SER A 130 14.81 -12.13 7.54
N HIS A 131 14.07 -12.24 8.64
CA HIS A 131 14.45 -11.73 9.95
C HIS A 131 15.36 -12.78 10.58
N THR A 132 16.50 -13.01 9.96
CA THR A 132 17.67 -13.51 10.69
C THR A 132 18.59 -12.30 10.80
N PRO A 133 18.70 -11.67 11.97
CA PRO A 133 19.73 -10.67 12.19
C PRO A 133 21.07 -11.34 11.87
N GLN A 134 21.82 -10.82 10.91
CA GLN A 134 23.15 -11.31 10.55
C GLN A 134 24.23 -11.00 11.62
N TRP A 135 23.84 -10.81 12.89
CA TRP A 135 24.74 -10.48 14.00
C TRP A 135 24.80 -11.55 15.09
N LEU A 136 24.36 -12.77 14.82
CA LEU A 136 24.65 -13.92 15.69
C LEU A 136 25.26 -15.05 14.84
N GLY A 137 26.56 -14.92 14.58
CA GLY A 137 27.38 -15.95 13.97
C GLY A 137 28.84 -15.69 14.31
N ALA A 138 29.29 -16.31 15.41
CA ALA A 138 30.65 -16.61 15.86
C ALA A 138 31.75 -15.55 15.65
#